data_AF-A0A0D7BE05-F1
#
_entry.id   AF-A0A0D7BE05-F1
#
_cell.length_a   1.000
_cell.length_b   1.000
_cell.length_c   1.000
_cell.angle_alpha   90.00
_cell.angle_beta   90.00
_cell.angle_gamma   90.00
#
_symmetry.space_group_name_H-M   'P 1'
#
loop_
_entity.id
_entity.type
_entity.pdbx_description
1 polymer ?
#
loop_
_entity_poly.entity_id
_entity_poly.type
_entity_poly.pdbx_seq_one_letter_code
_entity_poly.pdbx_strand_id
1 'polypeptide(L)'
;MELSTQLTPSLPPAYEAVTVSPPPIYSPELAQGEERLQQTSQARGWQPSGSYIVKRGTVTVVLNNQVNGTSLPVYSRLAMINGIVLIDSQDTVVSVNAKLSGDFEFTTSDAKTSIRTVSCEATLWSRDSEASACPSNVHLHSMSFPSTYTYRGEEHPLPPSFAFAPSGYPPVSVKSTYSLLVTVTYTRRNLSFIPKAETVRVPLRYIPRARPGRPILHIPLFCGIKTSPEEWQQNISDIKRAPSSIQPPITINVLLPSAPIFGVCDKIPIHVQLSGSLQSLRCLLHGNRSTTTTAESSFEPPKVYLTRQVTIESTPHANTSQSIIIGEGKIMSVPPTLSQIAAADDAFDVLDAEGEVSINCNRTPMGGFVASGVLVRVRLLSLRPSSSSDPNPYRISSGSMYAHRQARDSRQRQLTSQYALLQTAIWTHLTGEIGHWDGKF
;
A
#
# COMPACT_ATOMS: atom_id res chain seq x y z
N MET A 1 -17.17 -13.82 -60.36
CA MET A 1 -18.51 -13.88 -59.77
C MET A 1 -18.33 -14.22 -58.30
N GLU A 2 -18.11 -13.23 -57.46
CA GLU A 2 -18.06 -13.39 -56.00
C GLU A 2 -19.38 -12.87 -55.43
N LEU A 3 -20.18 -13.77 -54.87
CA LEU A 3 -21.45 -13.47 -54.20
C LEU A 3 -21.13 -12.92 -52.80
N SER A 4 -21.13 -11.60 -52.68
CA SER A 4 -21.05 -10.89 -51.40
C SER A 4 -22.41 -10.94 -50.70
N THR A 5 -22.62 -11.92 -49.83
CA THR A 5 -23.79 -12.01 -48.95
C THR A 5 -23.66 -10.98 -47.83
N GLN A 6 -24.35 -9.85 -47.99
CA GLN A 6 -24.57 -8.87 -46.92
C GLN A 6 -25.38 -9.50 -45.78
N LEU A 7 -24.74 -9.69 -44.63
CA LEU A 7 -25.41 -10.04 -43.38
C LEU A 7 -26.16 -8.80 -42.87
N THR A 8 -27.48 -8.80 -42.98
CA THR A 8 -28.34 -7.82 -42.32
C THR A 8 -28.23 -8.01 -40.80
N PRO A 9 -27.86 -6.96 -40.03
CA PRO A 9 -27.79 -7.06 -38.58
C PRO A 9 -29.22 -7.27 -38.05
N SER A 10 -29.51 -8.49 -37.58
CA SER A 10 -30.76 -8.79 -36.90
C SER A 10 -30.84 -7.95 -35.64
N LEU A 11 -31.84 -7.07 -35.57
CA LEU A 11 -32.17 -6.35 -34.35
C LEU A 11 -32.34 -7.36 -33.21
N PRO A 12 -31.75 -7.09 -32.02
CA PRO A 12 -31.98 -7.95 -30.86
C PRO A 12 -33.50 -8.04 -30.61
N PRO A 13 -34.00 -9.21 -30.16
CA PRO A 13 -35.43 -9.40 -29.92
C PRO A 13 -35.96 -8.27 -29.05
N ALA A 14 -37.07 -7.66 -29.49
CA ALA A 14 -37.76 -6.65 -28.72
C ALA A 14 -38.19 -7.30 -27.41
N TYR A 15 -37.63 -6.83 -26.28
CA TYR A 15 -38.11 -7.21 -24.97
C TYR A 15 -39.52 -6.62 -24.83
N GLU A 16 -40.54 -7.43 -25.15
CA GLU A 16 -41.91 -7.11 -24.79
C GLU A 16 -41.92 -6.82 -23.28
N ALA A 17 -42.58 -5.75 -22.89
CA ALA A 17 -42.71 -5.33 -21.50
C ALA A 17 -43.58 -6.34 -20.75
N VAL A 18 -43.03 -7.53 -20.51
CA VAL A 18 -43.51 -8.46 -19.50
C VAL A 18 -43.59 -7.65 -18.22
N THR A 19 -44.74 -7.69 -17.56
CA THR A 19 -45.00 -7.08 -16.25
C THR A 19 -43.92 -7.54 -15.27
N VAL A 20 -42.82 -6.80 -15.23
CA VAL A 20 -41.63 -7.13 -14.44
C VAL A 20 -42.06 -7.02 -12.99
N SER A 21 -42.18 -8.15 -12.29
CA SER A 21 -42.33 -8.15 -10.84
C SER A 21 -41.23 -7.24 -10.28
N PRO A 22 -41.52 -6.38 -9.29
CA PRO A 22 -40.51 -5.49 -8.75
C PRO A 22 -39.26 -6.30 -8.39
N PRO A 23 -38.06 -5.80 -8.70
CA PRO A 23 -36.84 -6.50 -8.35
C PRO A 23 -36.89 -6.86 -6.87
N PRO A 24 -36.43 -8.06 -6.48
CA PRO A 24 -36.48 -8.47 -5.08
C PRO A 24 -35.81 -7.41 -4.22
N ILE A 25 -36.37 -7.17 -3.03
CA ILE A 25 -35.84 -6.19 -2.10
C ILE A 25 -34.49 -6.72 -1.59
N TYR A 26 -33.41 -6.23 -2.19
CA TYR A 26 -32.07 -6.57 -1.74
C TYR A 26 -31.79 -5.84 -0.42
N SER A 27 -31.73 -6.61 0.68
CA SER A 27 -31.23 -6.11 1.96
C SER A 27 -29.72 -6.34 2.06
N PRO A 28 -28.94 -5.40 2.63
CA PRO A 28 -27.56 -5.69 3.02
C PRO A 28 -27.47 -6.65 4.21
N GLU A 29 -28.57 -6.89 4.92
CA GLU A 29 -28.69 -7.84 6.02
C GLU A 29 -29.20 -9.18 5.49
N LEU A 30 -28.63 -10.28 5.99
CA LEU A 30 -29.05 -11.62 5.57
C LEU A 30 -30.48 -11.89 6.03
N ALA A 31 -31.32 -12.41 5.12
CA ALA A 31 -32.62 -12.93 5.49
C ALA A 31 -32.49 -14.29 6.21
N GLN A 32 -33.60 -14.75 6.81
CA GLN A 32 -33.64 -16.06 7.46
C GLN A 32 -33.36 -17.18 6.43
N GLY A 33 -32.33 -17.98 6.68
CA GLY A 33 -31.90 -19.07 5.79
C GLY A 33 -30.86 -18.67 4.74
N GLU A 34 -30.49 -17.39 4.66
CA GLU A 34 -29.38 -16.94 3.83
C GLU A 34 -28.04 -17.06 4.57
N GLU A 35 -27.00 -17.47 3.86
CA GLU A 35 -25.63 -17.52 4.35
C GLU A 35 -24.76 -16.53 3.57
N ARG A 36 -23.98 -15.71 4.28
CA ARG A 36 -23.03 -14.80 3.63
C ARG A 36 -21.77 -15.57 3.25
N LEU A 37 -21.69 -16.00 2.00
CA LEU A 37 -20.49 -16.64 1.45
C LEU A 37 -19.26 -15.72 1.47
N GLN A 38 -19.48 -14.42 1.24
CA GLN A 38 -18.42 -13.43 1.17
C GLN A 38 -18.89 -12.09 1.71
N GLN A 39 -18.16 -11.56 2.68
CA GLN A 39 -18.29 -10.17 3.08
C GLN A 39 -16.98 -9.48 2.77
N THR A 40 -16.98 -8.59 1.78
CA THR A 40 -15.99 -7.51 1.83
C THR A 40 -16.32 -6.76 3.10
N SER A 41 -15.44 -6.82 4.11
CA SER A 41 -15.49 -5.98 5.31
C SER A 41 -15.33 -4.54 4.87
N GLN A 42 -16.38 -4.01 4.25
CA GLN A 42 -16.58 -2.61 4.14
C GLN A 42 -16.71 -2.18 5.60
N ALA A 43 -15.71 -1.44 6.08
CA ALA A 43 -15.95 -0.48 7.14
C ALA A 43 -16.96 0.56 6.59
N ARG A 44 -18.20 0.13 6.31
CA ARG A 44 -19.33 1.01 6.04
C ARG A 44 -19.58 1.70 7.37
N GLY A 45 -19.56 3.03 7.36
CA GLY A 45 -20.20 3.79 8.42
C GLY A 45 -19.29 4.47 9.43
N TRP A 46 -18.01 4.10 9.58
CA TRP A 46 -17.14 4.89 10.46
C TRP A 46 -16.51 6.07 9.70
N GLN A 47 -17.38 7.00 9.32
CA GLN A 47 -16.95 8.38 9.10
C GLN A 47 -16.57 8.94 10.48
N PRO A 48 -15.30 9.32 10.69
CA PRO A 48 -14.92 9.91 11.95
C PRO A 48 -15.73 11.21 12.13
N SER A 49 -16.38 11.39 13.29
CA SER A 49 -17.20 12.55 13.60
C SER A 49 -16.55 13.49 14.63
N GLY A 50 -15.37 13.13 15.13
CA GLY A 50 -14.64 13.90 16.14
C GLY A 50 -13.96 15.13 15.57
N SER A 51 -13.33 15.88 16.47
CA SER A 51 -12.53 17.06 16.15
C SER A 51 -11.14 16.97 16.74
N TYR A 52 -10.19 17.66 16.09
CA TYR A 52 -8.83 17.84 16.56
C TYR A 52 -8.60 19.34 16.79
N ILE A 53 -8.17 19.72 18.00
CA ILE A 53 -8.10 21.12 18.43
C ILE A 53 -6.66 21.46 18.82
N VAL A 54 -6.12 22.54 18.26
CA VAL A 54 -4.80 23.08 18.63
C VAL A 54 -4.92 24.57 18.87
N LYS A 55 -4.55 25.02 20.07
CA LYS A 55 -4.45 26.45 20.43
C LYS A 55 -2.98 26.87 20.51
N ARG A 56 -2.66 28.01 19.91
CA ARG A 56 -1.36 28.71 20.04
C ARG A 56 -1.66 30.19 20.17
N GLY A 57 -1.25 30.77 21.31
CA GLY A 57 -1.53 32.16 21.67
C GLY A 57 -3.02 32.49 21.50
N THR A 58 -3.31 33.41 20.58
CA THR A 58 -4.68 33.93 20.34
C THR A 58 -5.43 33.20 19.23
N VAL A 59 -4.82 32.18 18.62
CA VAL A 59 -5.37 31.44 17.49
C VAL A 59 -5.63 30.00 17.89
N THR A 60 -6.85 29.52 17.64
CA THR A 60 -7.23 28.12 17.84
C THR A 60 -7.68 27.52 16.51
N VAL A 61 -7.09 26.40 16.10
CA VAL A 61 -7.47 25.67 14.89
C VAL A 61 -8.24 24.42 15.31
N VAL A 62 -9.45 24.26 14.79
CA VAL A 62 -10.32 23.10 14.98
C VAL A 62 -10.48 22.39 13.64
N LEU A 63 -10.05 21.13 13.55
CA LEU A 63 -10.21 20.29 12.37
C LEU A 63 -11.28 19.23 12.63
N ASN A 64 -12.26 19.14 11.74
CA ASN A 64 -13.42 18.25 11.88
C ASN A 64 -13.16 16.90 11.20
N ASN A 65 -14.11 15.97 11.38
CA ASN A 65 -14.09 14.64 10.78
C ASN A 65 -12.86 13.80 11.17
N GLN A 66 -12.46 13.89 12.43
CA GLN A 66 -11.31 13.19 13.00
C GLN A 66 -11.76 12.04 13.90
N VAL A 67 -10.88 11.05 14.12
CA VAL A 67 -11.15 10.00 15.10
C VAL A 67 -11.06 10.60 16.50
N ASN A 68 -12.04 10.32 17.36
CA ASN A 68 -12.06 10.82 18.74
C ASN A 68 -10.76 10.46 19.47
N GLY A 69 -10.14 11.46 20.12
CA GLY A 69 -8.89 11.28 20.85
C GLY A 69 -7.64 11.10 19.97
N THR A 70 -7.73 11.36 18.65
CA THR A 70 -6.53 11.28 17.80
C THR A 70 -5.50 12.35 18.20
N SER A 71 -4.24 11.95 18.31
CA SER A 71 -3.12 12.87 18.54
C SER A 71 -2.69 13.62 17.28
N LEU A 72 -3.15 13.17 16.11
CA LEU A 72 -2.78 13.73 14.82
C LEU A 72 -3.95 13.58 13.85
N PRO A 73 -4.36 14.64 13.13
CA PRO A 73 -5.43 14.54 12.16
C PRO A 73 -5.00 13.69 10.97
N VAL A 74 -5.91 12.85 10.48
CA VAL A 74 -5.65 11.86 9.44
C VAL A 74 -6.52 12.14 8.20
N TYR A 75 -5.87 12.24 7.05
CA TYR A 75 -6.51 12.51 5.77
C TYR A 75 -6.22 11.40 4.76
N SER A 76 -7.18 11.11 3.89
CA SER A 76 -7.04 10.15 2.79
C SER A 76 -6.80 10.88 1.46
N ARG A 77 -6.68 10.11 0.37
CA ARG A 77 -6.61 10.62 -1.01
C ARG A 77 -7.75 11.59 -1.28
N LEU A 78 -7.42 12.77 -1.83
CA LEU A 78 -8.38 13.84 -2.15
C LEU A 78 -9.26 14.29 -0.97
N ALA A 79 -8.85 14.01 0.26
CA ALA A 79 -9.64 14.42 1.42
C ALA A 79 -9.61 15.93 1.57
N MET A 80 -10.79 16.50 1.82
CA MET A 80 -10.95 17.91 2.16
C MET A 80 -10.60 18.15 3.63
N ILE A 81 -9.87 19.23 3.89
CA ILE A 81 -9.52 19.72 5.21
C ILE A 81 -10.67 20.62 5.68
N ASN A 82 -11.60 20.04 6.41
CA ASN A 82 -12.73 20.77 6.98
C ASN A 82 -12.38 21.23 8.41
N GLY A 83 -12.60 22.50 8.71
CA GLY A 83 -12.31 23.05 10.03
C GLY A 83 -12.66 24.51 10.18
N ILE A 84 -12.34 25.07 11.35
CA ILE A 84 -12.59 26.45 11.73
C ILE A 84 -11.35 26.98 12.45
N VAL A 85 -11.00 28.23 12.17
CA VAL A 85 -9.97 29.00 12.88
C VAL A 85 -10.70 30.00 13.78
N LEU A 86 -10.49 29.88 15.09
CA LEU A 86 -11.03 30.78 16.10
C LEU A 86 -9.95 31.80 16.49
N ILE A 87 -10.33 33.08 16.54
CA ILE A 87 -9.41 34.19 16.80
C ILE A 87 -9.94 35.02 17.98
N ASP A 88 -9.12 35.12 19.03
CA ASP A 88 -9.52 35.83 20.26
C ASP A 88 -9.57 37.37 20.05
N SER A 89 -8.67 37.95 19.23
CA SER A 89 -8.53 39.41 19.02
C SER A 89 -8.82 39.86 17.58
N GLN A 90 -10.09 40.08 17.24
CA GLN A 90 -10.56 40.32 15.86
C GLN A 90 -10.23 41.71 15.29
N ASP A 91 -10.25 42.75 16.13
CA ASP A 91 -10.16 44.16 15.69
C ASP A 91 -8.83 44.51 15.01
N THR A 92 -7.77 43.78 15.36
CA THR A 92 -6.43 43.99 14.81
C THR A 92 -6.10 43.07 13.64
N VAL A 93 -6.96 42.13 13.25
CA VAL A 93 -6.63 41.16 12.19
C VAL A 93 -6.66 41.83 10.82
N VAL A 94 -5.57 41.70 10.07
CA VAL A 94 -5.40 42.14 8.68
C VAL A 94 -5.79 41.03 7.71
N SER A 95 -5.31 39.81 7.95
CA SER A 95 -5.58 38.67 7.08
C SER A 95 -5.44 37.35 7.82
N VAL A 96 -6.15 36.35 7.33
CA VAL A 96 -6.07 34.96 7.77
C VAL A 96 -5.77 34.11 6.56
N ASN A 97 -4.55 33.59 6.51
CA ASN A 97 -4.08 32.74 5.42
C ASN A 97 -3.91 31.32 5.95
N ALA A 98 -4.22 30.34 5.11
CA ALA A 98 -3.86 28.96 5.38
C ALA A 98 -3.02 28.41 4.23
N LYS A 99 -2.13 27.48 4.56
CA LYS A 99 -1.23 26.83 3.61
C LYS A 99 -1.08 25.35 3.94
N LEU A 100 -1.42 24.50 2.99
CA LEU A 100 -1.09 23.08 3.02
C LEU A 100 0.29 22.87 2.39
N SER A 101 1.23 22.39 3.20
CA SER A 101 2.61 22.10 2.78
C SER A 101 2.89 20.61 2.87
N GLY A 102 3.57 20.06 1.87
CA GLY A 102 4.06 18.68 1.85
C GLY A 102 5.51 18.64 1.42
N ASP A 103 6.34 17.88 2.13
CA ASP A 103 7.76 17.73 1.88
C ASP A 103 8.11 16.24 1.83
N PHE A 104 8.83 15.82 0.79
CA PHE A 104 9.35 14.48 0.61
C PHE A 104 10.87 14.52 0.54
N GLU A 105 11.52 13.96 1.55
CA GLU A 105 12.96 13.93 1.71
C GLU A 105 13.46 12.49 1.68
N PHE A 106 14.58 12.26 1.02
CA PHE A 106 15.29 11.00 1.13
C PHE A 106 16.80 11.22 1.07
N THR A 107 17.53 10.37 1.78
CA THR A 107 18.98 10.44 1.92
C THR A 107 19.57 9.07 1.63
N THR A 108 20.62 9.05 0.82
CA THR A 108 21.51 7.91 0.59
C THR A 108 22.89 8.26 1.14
N SER A 109 23.87 7.36 1.00
CA SER A 109 25.26 7.65 1.38
C SER A 109 25.84 8.88 0.66
N ASP A 110 25.36 9.16 -0.55
CA ASP A 110 26.01 10.09 -1.46
C ASP A 110 25.24 11.41 -1.61
N ALA A 111 23.93 11.40 -1.32
CA ALA A 111 23.08 12.56 -1.56
C ALA A 111 21.88 12.64 -0.62
N LYS A 112 21.44 13.89 -0.35
CA LYS A 112 20.14 14.21 0.23
C LYS A 112 19.29 14.94 -0.79
N THR A 113 18.10 14.43 -1.06
CA THR A 113 17.11 15.08 -1.95
C THR A 113 15.90 15.52 -1.13
N SER A 114 15.42 16.74 -1.37
CA SER A 114 14.19 17.29 -0.77
C SER A 114 13.27 17.83 -1.87
N ILE A 115 12.01 17.42 -1.84
CA ILE A 115 11.02 17.68 -2.88
C ILE A 115 9.76 18.24 -2.22
N ARG A 116 9.30 19.41 -2.68
CA ARG A 116 8.02 19.98 -2.28
C ARG A 116 6.90 19.23 -2.99
N THR A 117 6.15 18.40 -2.25
CA THR A 117 5.06 17.60 -2.82
C THR A 117 3.71 18.30 -2.78
N VAL A 118 3.51 19.24 -1.84
CA VAL A 118 2.30 20.07 -1.77
C VAL A 118 2.68 21.49 -1.38
N SER A 119 2.10 22.47 -2.06
CA SER A 119 2.17 23.88 -1.70
C SER A 119 0.90 24.58 -2.15
N CYS A 120 -0.21 24.32 -1.46
CA CYS A 120 -1.49 24.96 -1.71
C CYS A 120 -1.71 26.04 -0.66
N GLU A 121 -2.07 27.25 -1.07
CA GLU A 121 -2.26 28.40 -0.19
C GLU A 121 -3.60 29.06 -0.51
N ALA A 122 -4.32 29.47 0.52
CA ALA A 122 -5.59 30.16 0.37
C ALA A 122 -5.73 31.25 1.43
N THR A 123 -6.15 32.43 0.99
CA THR A 123 -6.60 33.51 1.86
C THR A 123 -8.02 33.18 2.32
N LEU A 124 -8.19 32.84 3.60
CA LEU A 124 -9.49 32.52 4.17
C LEU A 124 -10.30 33.78 4.47
N TRP A 125 -9.60 34.85 4.85
CA TRP A 125 -10.18 36.16 5.10
C TRP A 125 -9.11 37.23 4.91
N SER A 126 -9.51 38.38 4.37
CA SER A 126 -8.67 39.58 4.24
C SER A 126 -9.51 40.81 4.57
N ARG A 127 -8.88 41.82 5.14
CA ARG A 127 -9.51 43.12 5.38
C ARG A 127 -9.55 43.90 4.07
N ASP A 128 -10.70 43.89 3.40
CA ASP A 128 -10.90 44.60 2.13
C ASP A 128 -11.31 46.08 2.31
N SER A 129 -11.91 46.43 3.45
CA SER A 129 -12.32 47.81 3.78
C SER A 129 -12.11 48.11 5.27
N GLU A 130 -11.99 49.38 5.65
CA GLU A 130 -11.75 49.76 7.06
C GLU A 130 -12.89 49.36 8.01
N ALA A 131 -14.10 49.11 7.49
CA ALA A 131 -15.28 48.83 8.29
C ALA A 131 -15.51 47.33 8.58
N SER A 132 -14.81 46.40 7.92
CA SER A 132 -15.01 44.96 8.16
C SER A 132 -14.09 44.43 9.27
N ALA A 133 -14.67 44.16 10.44
CA ALA A 133 -14.01 43.37 11.48
C ALA A 133 -13.85 41.92 11.01
N CYS A 134 -12.77 41.26 11.45
CA CYS A 134 -12.56 39.84 11.19
C CYS A 134 -13.61 39.01 11.96
N PRO A 135 -14.26 38.01 11.34
CA PRO A 135 -15.19 37.16 12.07
C PRO A 135 -14.45 36.33 13.13
N SER A 136 -15.11 36.07 14.26
CA SER A 136 -14.59 35.24 15.35
C SER A 136 -14.20 33.81 14.93
N ASN A 137 -14.85 33.30 13.88
CA ASN A 137 -14.74 31.97 13.34
C ASN A 137 -14.54 32.02 11.83
N VAL A 138 -13.30 31.81 11.38
CA VAL A 138 -12.96 31.76 9.96
C VAL A 138 -12.95 30.31 9.51
N HIS A 139 -13.79 29.95 8.54
CA HIS A 139 -13.89 28.58 8.08
C HIS A 139 -12.76 28.18 7.12
N LEU A 140 -12.25 26.96 7.28
CA LEU A 140 -11.36 26.30 6.32
C LEU A 140 -12.22 25.66 5.24
N HIS A 141 -12.69 26.46 4.29
CA HIS A 141 -13.35 25.96 3.08
C HIS A 141 -12.33 25.96 1.93
N SER A 142 -12.34 24.91 1.10
CA SER A 142 -11.55 24.81 -0.15
C SER A 142 -10.10 24.34 -0.05
N MET A 143 -9.68 23.66 1.03
CA MET A 143 -8.39 22.95 1.03
C MET A 143 -8.56 21.45 0.89
N SER A 144 -7.87 20.86 -0.07
CA SER A 144 -7.80 19.42 -0.25
C SER A 144 -6.38 18.99 -0.55
N PHE A 145 -6.03 17.75 -0.18
CA PHE A 145 -4.80 17.14 -0.67
C PHE A 145 -4.86 16.96 -2.19
N PRO A 146 -3.85 17.39 -2.96
CA PRO A 146 -3.78 17.10 -4.38
C PRO A 146 -3.58 15.59 -4.60
N SER A 147 -4.03 15.08 -5.75
CA SER A 147 -3.78 13.68 -6.14
C SER A 147 -2.33 13.43 -6.51
N THR A 148 -1.67 14.42 -7.09
CA THR A 148 -0.38 14.34 -7.77
C THR A 148 0.51 15.53 -7.45
N TYR A 149 1.79 15.41 -7.78
CA TYR A 149 2.78 16.49 -7.76
C TYR A 149 3.77 16.29 -8.90
N THR A 150 4.42 17.36 -9.36
CA THR A 150 5.39 17.30 -10.46
C THR A 150 6.81 17.19 -9.93
N TYR A 151 7.61 16.28 -10.49
CA TYR A 151 9.04 16.18 -10.24
C TYR A 151 9.76 15.83 -11.54
N ARG A 152 10.77 16.62 -11.91
CA ARG A 152 11.51 16.46 -13.18
C ARG A 152 10.61 16.42 -14.43
N GLY A 153 9.51 17.18 -14.41
CA GLY A 153 8.55 17.25 -15.51
C GLY A 153 7.53 16.10 -15.56
N GLU A 154 7.65 15.10 -14.70
CA GLU A 154 6.69 13.99 -14.61
C GLU A 154 5.71 14.19 -13.46
N GLU A 155 4.45 13.77 -13.66
CA GLU A 155 3.47 13.69 -12.59
C GLU A 155 3.65 12.40 -11.78
N HIS A 156 3.67 12.54 -10.46
CA HIS A 156 3.72 11.41 -9.53
C HIS A 156 2.54 11.47 -8.56
N PRO A 157 2.03 10.31 -8.11
CA PRO A 157 1.01 10.28 -7.07
C PRO A 157 1.58 10.79 -5.74
N LEU A 158 0.77 11.52 -4.98
CA LEU A 158 1.20 12.05 -3.68
C LEU A 158 1.59 10.90 -2.71
N PRO A 159 2.82 10.86 -2.15
CA PRO A 159 3.25 9.78 -1.28
C PRO A 159 2.50 9.81 0.07
N PRO A 160 2.30 8.67 0.74
CA PRO A 160 1.76 8.66 2.09
C PRO A 160 2.72 9.36 3.09
N SER A 161 2.22 9.80 4.23
CA SER A 161 3.05 10.25 5.36
C SER A 161 3.94 9.12 5.86
N PHE A 162 5.23 9.19 5.59
CA PHE A 162 6.15 8.07 5.76
C PHE A 162 7.42 8.48 6.48
N ALA A 163 7.97 7.57 7.28
CA ALA A 163 9.26 7.76 7.93
C ALA A 163 9.97 6.41 8.00
N PHE A 164 11.17 6.36 7.43
CA PHE A 164 12.04 5.20 7.42
C PHE A 164 13.46 5.69 7.60
N ALA A 165 14.10 5.29 8.70
CA ALA A 165 15.49 5.60 9.01
C ALA A 165 16.05 4.45 9.88
N PRO A 166 16.17 3.23 9.32
CA PRO A 166 16.72 2.12 10.07
C PRO A 166 18.18 2.41 10.46
N SER A 167 18.54 1.97 11.66
CA SER A 167 19.93 1.98 12.11
C SER A 167 20.75 1.02 11.25
N GLY A 168 21.72 1.52 10.49
CA GLY A 168 22.61 0.70 9.67
C GLY A 168 23.42 1.50 8.65
N TYR A 169 24.42 0.84 8.08
CA TYR A 169 25.24 1.36 6.98
C TYR A 169 24.96 0.55 5.70
N PRO A 170 24.79 1.18 4.52
CA PRO A 170 24.79 2.62 4.28
C PRO A 170 23.55 3.31 4.87
N PRO A 171 23.65 4.61 5.25
CA PRO A 171 22.51 5.35 5.77
C PRO A 171 21.49 5.58 4.66
N VAL A 172 20.36 4.89 4.75
CA VAL A 172 19.18 5.12 3.89
C VAL A 172 18.08 5.70 4.76
N SER A 173 17.57 6.86 4.39
CA SER A 173 16.38 7.43 5.03
C SER A 173 15.39 7.99 4.03
N VAL A 174 14.10 7.88 4.34
CA VAL A 174 12.99 8.40 3.55
C VAL A 174 11.97 9.00 4.52
N LYS A 175 11.53 10.22 4.25
CA LYS A 175 10.59 10.96 5.08
C LYS A 175 9.61 11.73 4.19
N SER A 176 8.31 11.52 4.40
CA SER A 176 7.22 12.26 3.77
C SER A 176 6.37 12.90 4.86
N THR A 177 6.32 14.23 4.88
CA THR A 177 5.62 14.99 5.92
C THR A 177 4.67 16.01 5.34
N TYR A 178 3.53 16.20 6.00
CA TYR A 178 2.52 17.18 5.63
C TYR A 178 2.18 18.06 6.84
N SER A 179 1.92 19.33 6.60
CA SER A 179 1.43 20.26 7.62
C SER A 179 0.47 21.29 7.04
N LEU A 180 -0.53 21.65 7.83
CA LEU A 180 -1.34 22.84 7.63
C LEU A 180 -0.71 23.99 8.45
N LEU A 181 -0.42 25.10 7.80
CA LEU A 181 0.02 26.33 8.44
C LEU A 181 -1.12 27.33 8.36
N VAL A 182 -1.62 27.80 9.50
CA VAL A 182 -2.59 28.88 9.59
C VAL A 182 -1.86 30.11 10.11
N THR A 183 -1.81 31.16 9.31
CA THR A 183 -1.13 32.42 9.66
C THR A 183 -2.16 33.53 9.78
N VAL A 184 -2.24 34.12 10.97
CA VAL A 184 -3.06 35.30 11.25
C VAL A 184 -2.14 36.51 11.33
N THR A 185 -2.39 37.50 10.48
CA THR A 185 -1.63 38.75 10.42
C THR A 185 -2.40 39.84 11.15
N TYR A 186 -1.72 40.61 11.98
CA TYR A 186 -2.30 41.68 12.81
C TYR A 186 -1.65 43.04 12.52
N THR A 187 -2.44 44.10 12.63
CA THR A 187 -1.97 45.50 12.70
C THR A 187 -1.31 45.76 14.06
N ARG A 188 -0.22 46.52 14.07
CA ARG A 188 0.41 46.98 15.32
C ARG A 188 -0.07 48.39 15.63
N ARG A 189 -0.58 48.62 16.84
CA ARG A 189 -1.09 49.93 17.28
C ARG A 189 -0.07 51.08 17.15
N ASN A 190 1.23 50.79 17.28
CA ASN A 190 2.29 51.81 17.32
C ASN A 190 3.27 51.76 16.13
N LEU A 191 3.14 50.80 15.21
CA LEU A 191 4.08 50.59 14.09
C LEU A 191 3.35 49.98 12.89
N SER A 192 2.52 50.79 12.22
CA SER A 192 1.68 50.36 11.10
C SER A 192 2.45 49.72 9.93
N PHE A 193 3.76 49.97 9.83
CA PHE A 193 4.61 49.47 8.74
C PHE A 193 5.13 48.03 8.92
N ILE A 194 5.03 47.44 10.12
CA ILE A 194 5.52 46.07 10.36
C ILE A 194 4.39 45.19 10.89
N PRO A 195 3.75 44.37 10.04
CA PRO A 195 2.71 43.47 10.51
C PRO A 195 3.25 42.47 11.54
N LYS A 196 2.42 42.11 12.53
CA LYS A 196 2.71 40.98 13.42
C LYS A 196 1.99 39.75 12.87
N ALA A 197 2.71 38.67 12.58
CA ALA A 197 2.10 37.41 12.17
C ALA A 197 2.20 36.37 13.29
N GLU A 198 1.11 35.64 13.52
CA GLU A 198 1.06 34.46 14.39
C GLU A 198 0.74 33.25 13.52
N THR A 199 1.62 32.23 13.53
CA THR A 199 1.44 31.01 12.72
C THR A 199 1.22 29.80 13.61
N VAL A 200 0.11 29.11 13.40
CA VAL A 200 -0.20 27.80 13.97
C VAL A 200 0.16 26.73 12.97
N ARG A 201 1.13 25.88 13.31
CA ARG A 201 1.49 24.71 12.49
C ARG A 201 0.81 23.46 13.03
N VAL A 202 -0.01 22.82 12.20
CA VAL A 202 -0.68 21.55 12.51
C VAL A 202 -0.08 20.44 11.64
N PRO A 203 0.68 19.49 12.21
CA PRO A 203 1.15 18.34 11.45
C PRO A 203 -0.03 17.45 11.03
N LEU A 204 0.02 16.89 9.82
CA LEU A 204 -1.04 16.07 9.25
C LEU A 204 -0.51 14.69 8.89
N ARG A 205 -1.34 13.65 9.04
CA ARG A 205 -1.05 12.30 8.55
C ARG A 205 -1.87 12.01 7.29
N TYR A 206 -1.20 11.90 6.15
CA TYR A 206 -1.80 11.53 4.88
C TYR A 206 -1.67 10.01 4.64
N ILE A 207 -2.79 9.31 4.54
CA ILE A 207 -2.87 7.86 4.32
C ILE A 207 -3.78 7.60 3.12
N PRO A 208 -3.26 7.68 1.88
CA PRO A 208 -4.01 7.34 0.68
C PRO A 208 -4.42 5.86 0.77
N ARG A 209 -5.72 5.60 0.89
CA ARG A 209 -6.24 4.24 0.94
C ARG A 209 -6.45 3.72 -0.48
N ALA A 210 -5.86 2.58 -0.79
CA ALA A 210 -6.24 1.75 -1.93
C ALA A 210 -6.99 0.53 -1.39
N ARG A 211 -7.94 0.00 -2.16
CA ARG A 211 -8.65 -1.24 -1.82
C ARG A 211 -8.18 -2.35 -2.76
N PRO A 212 -7.98 -3.58 -2.26
CA PRO A 212 -7.92 -4.75 -3.11
C PRO A 212 -9.15 -4.80 -4.03
N GLY A 213 -8.97 -5.17 -5.30
CA GLY A 213 -10.09 -5.34 -6.22
C GLY A 213 -10.99 -6.53 -5.84
N ARG A 214 -10.48 -7.45 -5.03
CA ARG A 214 -11.18 -8.63 -4.50
C ARG A 214 -10.75 -8.83 -3.04
N PRO A 215 -11.67 -9.17 -2.12
CA PRO A 215 -11.29 -9.51 -0.76
C PRO A 215 -10.58 -10.87 -0.71
N ILE A 216 -9.83 -11.11 0.36
CA ILE A 216 -9.20 -12.43 0.59
C ILE A 216 -10.31 -13.42 0.94
N LEU A 217 -10.32 -14.56 0.26
CA LEU A 217 -11.20 -15.67 0.58
C LEU A 217 -10.58 -16.50 1.70
N HIS A 218 -11.33 -16.64 2.80
CA HIS A 218 -10.94 -17.46 3.94
C HIS A 218 -11.47 -18.89 3.78
N ILE A 219 -11.08 -19.54 2.68
CA ILE A 219 -11.43 -20.95 2.43
C ILE A 219 -10.25 -21.81 2.93
N PRO A 220 -10.50 -22.97 3.58
CA PRO A 220 -9.44 -23.91 3.91
C PRO A 220 -8.58 -24.19 2.68
N LEU A 221 -7.27 -24.11 2.84
CA LEU A 221 -6.35 -23.98 1.72
C LEU A 221 -6.45 -25.14 0.71
N PHE A 222 -6.55 -26.38 1.20
CA PHE A 222 -6.71 -27.55 0.34
C PHE A 222 -8.05 -27.59 -0.41
N CYS A 223 -9.11 -27.04 0.17
CA CYS A 223 -10.37 -26.86 -0.52
C CYS A 223 -10.21 -25.78 -1.60
N GLY A 224 -9.69 -24.61 -1.24
CA GLY A 224 -9.51 -23.48 -2.13
C GLY A 224 -8.65 -23.78 -3.36
N ILE A 225 -7.55 -24.51 -3.19
CA ILE A 225 -6.68 -24.91 -4.31
C ILE A 225 -7.41 -25.84 -5.29
N LYS A 226 -8.27 -26.73 -4.78
CA LYS A 226 -9.00 -27.68 -5.62
C LYS A 226 -10.22 -27.04 -6.30
N THR A 227 -10.95 -26.20 -5.58
CA THR A 227 -12.18 -25.57 -6.10
C THR A 227 -11.89 -24.38 -7.00
N SER A 228 -10.79 -23.66 -6.73
CA SER A 228 -10.50 -22.36 -7.35
C SER A 228 -8.98 -22.14 -7.51
N PRO A 229 -8.27 -23.01 -8.27
CA PRO A 229 -6.81 -22.91 -8.44
C PRO A 229 -6.35 -21.56 -9.00
N GLU A 230 -7.17 -20.87 -9.80
CA GLU A 230 -6.91 -19.54 -10.35
C GLU A 230 -6.80 -18.43 -9.28
N GLU A 231 -7.33 -18.69 -8.08
CA GLU A 231 -7.24 -17.80 -6.93
C GLU A 231 -5.93 -17.96 -6.16
N TRP A 232 -5.09 -18.91 -6.57
CA TRP A 232 -3.80 -19.18 -5.95
C TRP A 232 -2.66 -18.97 -6.94
N GLN A 233 -1.57 -18.39 -6.46
CA GLN A 233 -0.30 -18.29 -7.18
C GLN A 233 0.71 -19.23 -6.52
N GLN A 234 1.38 -20.02 -7.34
CA GLN A 234 2.40 -20.97 -6.92
C GLN A 234 3.78 -20.39 -7.24
N ASN A 235 4.67 -20.35 -6.24
CA ASN A 235 6.07 -19.96 -6.40
C ASN A 235 6.96 -21.14 -6.03
N ILE A 236 7.66 -21.69 -7.02
CA ILE A 236 8.59 -22.79 -6.85
C ILE A 236 10.01 -22.23 -6.85
N SER A 237 10.84 -22.68 -5.92
CA SER A 237 12.28 -22.39 -5.93
C SER A 237 13.06 -23.50 -5.26
N ASP A 238 14.35 -23.60 -5.55
CA ASP A 238 15.22 -24.55 -4.87
C ASP A 238 16.03 -23.86 -3.78
N ILE A 239 16.09 -24.50 -2.62
CA ILE A 239 16.95 -24.10 -1.50
C ILE A 239 18.38 -24.50 -1.85
N LYS A 240 19.18 -23.51 -2.27
CA LYS A 240 20.58 -23.71 -2.63
C LYS A 240 21.41 -24.10 -1.41
N ARG A 241 22.36 -25.01 -1.65
CA ARG A 241 23.30 -25.51 -0.66
C ARG A 241 24.64 -24.80 -0.76
N ALA A 242 25.42 -24.91 0.31
CA ALA A 242 26.85 -24.71 0.24
C ALA A 242 27.45 -25.61 -0.87
N PRO A 243 28.40 -25.10 -1.67
CA PRO A 243 28.98 -25.85 -2.79
C PRO A 243 29.63 -27.19 -2.39
N SER A 244 29.95 -27.38 -1.11
CA SER A 244 30.62 -28.57 -0.57
C SER A 244 29.68 -29.68 -0.08
N SER A 245 28.35 -29.51 -0.14
CA SER A 245 27.39 -30.50 0.37
C SER A 245 27.01 -31.53 -0.71
N ILE A 246 27.09 -32.82 -0.39
CA ILE A 246 26.76 -33.96 -1.29
C ILE A 246 25.24 -34.21 -1.41
N GLN A 247 24.45 -33.70 -0.47
CA GLN A 247 23.02 -33.98 -0.40
C GLN A 247 22.23 -33.25 -1.53
N PRO A 248 21.06 -33.76 -1.98
CA PRO A 248 20.29 -33.23 -3.13
C PRO A 248 19.46 -31.99 -2.79
N PRO A 249 19.26 -31.00 -3.68
CA PRO A 249 18.52 -29.77 -3.37
C PRO A 249 17.10 -30.03 -2.81
N ILE A 250 16.62 -29.12 -1.96
CA ILE A 250 15.25 -29.13 -1.46
C ILE A 250 14.45 -28.14 -2.31
N THR A 251 13.38 -28.60 -2.94
CA THR A 251 12.44 -27.74 -3.65
C THR A 251 11.43 -27.20 -2.64
N ILE A 252 11.25 -25.89 -2.61
CA ILE A 252 10.20 -25.21 -1.86
C ILE A 252 9.14 -24.70 -2.83
N ASN A 253 7.90 -25.01 -2.51
CA ASN A 253 6.70 -24.59 -3.21
C ASN A 253 5.84 -23.75 -2.26
N VAL A 254 5.68 -22.46 -2.57
CA VAL A 254 4.89 -21.52 -1.77
C VAL A 254 3.63 -21.14 -2.52
N LEU A 255 2.46 -21.44 -1.95
CA LEU A 255 1.17 -21.01 -2.47
C LEU A 255 0.63 -19.83 -1.69
N LEU A 256 0.18 -18.81 -2.42
CA LEU A 256 -0.41 -17.58 -1.89
C LEU A 256 -1.69 -17.26 -2.66
N PRO A 257 -2.58 -16.43 -2.13
CA PRO A 257 -3.64 -15.85 -2.94
C PRO A 257 -3.05 -15.13 -4.17
N SER A 258 -3.67 -15.31 -5.33
CA SER A 258 -3.24 -14.69 -6.59
C SER A 258 -3.45 -13.17 -6.58
N ALA A 259 -4.31 -12.67 -5.69
CA ALA A 259 -4.51 -11.24 -5.45
C ALA A 259 -3.17 -10.55 -5.06
N PRO A 260 -2.73 -9.52 -5.79
CA PRO A 260 -1.44 -8.87 -5.54
C PRO A 260 -1.51 -7.78 -4.45
N ILE A 261 -2.71 -7.40 -4.02
CA ILE A 261 -2.96 -6.28 -3.10
C ILE A 261 -3.75 -6.82 -1.92
N PHE A 262 -3.24 -6.58 -0.72
CA PHE A 262 -3.87 -6.95 0.54
C PHE A 262 -4.06 -5.69 1.39
N GLY A 263 -5.05 -5.69 2.26
CA GLY A 263 -5.15 -4.71 3.34
C GLY A 263 -3.96 -4.82 4.27
N VAL A 264 -3.53 -3.69 4.85
CA VAL A 264 -2.35 -3.65 5.73
C VAL A 264 -2.51 -4.54 6.97
N CYS A 265 -3.75 -4.69 7.46
CA CYS A 265 -4.07 -5.52 8.62
C CYS A 265 -4.56 -6.93 8.24
N ASP A 266 -4.63 -7.24 6.94
CA ASP A 266 -5.18 -8.51 6.50
C ASP A 266 -4.23 -9.64 6.88
N LYS A 267 -4.84 -10.79 7.18
CA LYS A 267 -4.10 -12.04 7.31
C LYS A 267 -4.04 -12.70 5.95
N ILE A 268 -2.83 -12.93 5.47
CA ILE A 268 -2.59 -13.53 4.16
C ILE A 268 -2.39 -15.03 4.38
N PRO A 269 -3.28 -15.90 3.89
CA PRO A 269 -3.08 -17.34 4.00
C PRO A 269 -1.87 -17.76 3.16
N ILE A 270 -1.13 -18.75 3.64
CA ILE A 270 0.06 -19.28 2.98
C ILE A 270 0.11 -20.80 3.12
N HIS A 271 0.46 -21.47 2.03
CA HIS A 271 0.94 -22.86 2.04
C HIS A 271 2.42 -22.89 1.75
N VAL A 272 3.13 -23.73 2.48
CA VAL A 272 4.53 -24.03 2.21
C VAL A 272 4.65 -25.53 2.10
N GLN A 273 5.12 -25.99 0.95
CA GLN A 273 5.46 -27.37 0.69
C GLN A 273 6.97 -27.46 0.47
N LEU A 274 7.64 -28.33 1.22
CA LEU A 274 9.05 -28.64 1.07
C LEU A 274 9.15 -30.06 0.54
N SER A 275 9.96 -30.26 -0.49
CA SER A 275 10.10 -31.57 -1.13
C SER A 275 11.57 -31.85 -1.42
N GLY A 276 12.01 -33.07 -1.12
CA GLY A 276 13.41 -33.46 -1.24
C GLY A 276 13.65 -34.86 -0.71
N SER A 277 14.92 -35.31 -0.71
CA SER A 277 15.24 -36.55 -0.02
C SER A 277 14.98 -36.40 1.48
N LEU A 278 14.52 -37.48 2.12
CA LEU A 278 14.26 -37.52 3.55
C LEU A 278 15.46 -37.03 4.38
N GLN A 279 16.68 -37.40 3.96
CA GLN A 279 17.92 -36.92 4.59
C GLN A 279 18.07 -35.40 4.50
N SER A 280 17.75 -34.80 3.35
CA SER A 280 17.84 -33.36 3.14
C SER A 280 16.86 -32.60 4.02
N LEU A 281 15.61 -33.07 4.07
CA LEU A 281 14.56 -32.48 4.90
C LEU A 281 14.90 -32.60 6.39
N ARG A 282 15.37 -33.77 6.84
CA ARG A 282 15.84 -33.96 8.22
C ARG A 282 16.95 -32.97 8.59
N CYS A 283 17.94 -32.78 7.71
CA CYS A 283 19.02 -31.81 7.92
C CYS A 283 18.53 -30.36 7.97
N LEU A 284 17.53 -30.00 7.16
CA LEU A 284 16.92 -28.67 7.18
C LEU A 284 16.22 -28.39 8.52
N LEU A 285 15.47 -29.38 9.03
CA LEU A 285 14.62 -29.24 10.21
C LEU A 285 15.36 -29.33 11.54
N HIS A 286 16.34 -30.22 11.67
CA HIS A 286 17.03 -30.47 12.95
C HIS A 286 18.30 -29.63 13.11
N GLY A 287 18.78 -29.00 12.03
CA GLY A 287 20.11 -28.40 12.00
C GLY A 287 21.22 -29.44 12.21
N ASN A 288 22.47 -29.06 11.97
CA ASN A 288 23.62 -29.95 12.16
C ASN A 288 24.06 -29.95 13.64
N ARG A 289 23.13 -30.13 14.57
CA ARG A 289 23.42 -30.12 16.01
C ARG A 289 24.20 -31.38 16.37
N SER A 290 25.49 -31.20 16.70
CA SER A 290 26.36 -32.27 17.15
C SER A 290 25.77 -32.91 18.42
N THR A 291 25.72 -34.23 18.43
CA THR A 291 24.89 -35.11 19.27
C THR A 291 25.23 -35.16 20.77
N THR A 292 25.92 -34.17 21.32
CA THR A 292 26.56 -34.30 22.64
C THR A 292 25.70 -33.91 23.84
N THR A 293 24.46 -33.45 23.66
CA THR A 293 23.58 -33.10 24.80
C THR A 293 22.16 -33.64 24.60
N THR A 294 21.74 -34.49 25.53
CA THR A 294 20.44 -35.20 25.63
C THR A 294 19.23 -34.29 25.89
N ALA A 295 19.32 -33.00 25.57
CA ALA A 295 18.18 -32.10 25.69
C ALA A 295 17.18 -32.37 24.55
N GLU A 296 15.93 -32.65 24.90
CA GLU A 296 14.80 -32.77 23.97
C GLU A 296 14.80 -31.59 22.99
N SER A 297 15.22 -31.86 21.75
CA SER A 297 15.32 -30.82 20.74
C SER A 297 13.91 -30.49 20.26
N SER A 298 13.36 -29.39 20.76
CA SER A 298 12.09 -28.87 20.27
C SER A 298 12.22 -28.56 18.78
N PHE A 299 11.49 -29.31 17.94
CA PHE A 299 11.32 -28.99 16.54
C PHE A 299 10.76 -27.57 16.42
N GLU A 300 11.46 -26.70 15.71
CA GLU A 300 10.97 -25.35 15.45
C GLU A 300 10.61 -25.23 13.97
N PRO A 301 9.33 -24.98 13.65
CA PRO A 301 8.87 -24.94 12.28
C PRO A 301 9.53 -23.78 11.50
N PRO A 302 9.65 -23.90 10.16
CA PRO A 302 10.15 -22.82 9.33
C PRO A 302 9.36 -21.52 9.57
N LYS A 303 10.05 -20.39 9.74
CA LYS A 303 9.38 -19.10 9.94
C LYS A 303 9.26 -18.33 8.64
N VAL A 304 8.06 -17.82 8.37
CA VAL A 304 7.79 -16.96 7.19
C VAL A 304 7.82 -15.51 7.64
N TYR A 305 8.45 -14.61 6.87
CA TYR A 305 8.45 -13.19 7.18
C TYR A 305 7.88 -12.34 6.05
N LEU A 306 7.21 -11.24 6.43
CA LEU A 306 6.95 -10.11 5.54
C LEU A 306 8.07 -9.10 5.72
N THR A 307 8.66 -8.70 4.60
CA THR A 307 9.71 -7.70 4.57
C THR A 307 9.24 -6.46 3.82
N ARG A 308 9.52 -5.29 4.36
CA ARG A 308 9.42 -4.03 3.62
C ARG A 308 10.78 -3.72 3.03
N GLN A 309 10.82 -3.58 1.73
CA GLN A 309 12.00 -3.10 1.03
C GLN A 309 11.79 -1.66 0.58
N VAL A 310 12.75 -0.83 0.92
CA VAL A 310 12.89 0.54 0.43
C VAL A 310 14.02 0.53 -0.58
N THR A 311 13.76 1.03 -1.78
CA THR A 311 14.74 1.19 -2.86
C THR A 311 14.74 2.66 -3.25
N ILE A 312 15.92 3.28 -3.28
CA ILE A 312 16.14 4.65 -3.73
C ILE A 312 17.01 4.58 -4.99
N GLU A 313 16.54 5.22 -6.05
CA GLU A 313 17.25 5.40 -7.30
C GLU A 313 18.10 6.69 -7.19
N SER A 314 19.41 6.54 -6.95
CA SER A 314 20.33 7.69 -6.82
C SER A 314 20.77 8.21 -8.19
N THR A 315 21.10 7.28 -9.09
CA THR A 315 21.52 7.55 -10.48
C THR A 315 20.91 6.50 -11.40
N PRO A 316 20.88 6.71 -12.73
CA PRO A 316 20.29 5.73 -13.67
C PRO A 316 20.86 4.31 -13.57
N HIS A 317 22.03 4.12 -12.93
CA HIS A 317 22.72 2.84 -12.82
C HIS A 317 22.93 2.37 -11.37
N ALA A 318 22.54 3.16 -10.36
CA ALA A 318 22.79 2.82 -8.96
C ALA A 318 21.54 2.95 -8.10
N ASN A 319 21.14 1.81 -7.52
CA ASN A 319 20.01 1.70 -6.61
C ASN A 319 20.49 1.25 -5.23
N THR A 320 20.22 2.05 -4.21
CA THR A 320 20.45 1.63 -2.82
C THR A 320 19.16 1.02 -2.29
N SER A 321 19.25 -0.17 -1.72
CA SER A 321 18.07 -0.83 -1.17
C SER A 321 18.31 -1.43 0.20
N GLN A 322 17.32 -1.26 1.07
CA GLN A 322 17.31 -1.78 2.41
C GLN A 322 15.99 -2.48 2.69
N SER A 323 16.06 -3.60 3.43
CA SER A 323 14.88 -4.38 3.80
C SER A 323 14.79 -4.51 5.32
N ILE A 324 13.57 -4.41 5.85
CA ILE A 324 13.26 -4.66 7.27
C ILE A 324 12.12 -5.66 7.38
N ILE A 325 12.12 -6.46 8.44
CA ILE A 325 11.00 -7.36 8.75
C ILE A 325 9.86 -6.53 9.34
N ILE A 326 8.65 -6.67 8.80
CA ILE A 326 7.45 -5.95 9.23
C ILE A 326 6.32 -6.86 9.73
N GLY A 327 6.46 -8.17 9.50
CA GLY A 327 5.48 -9.17 9.90
C GLY A 327 6.13 -10.55 9.96
N GLU A 328 5.55 -11.41 10.78
CA GLU A 328 5.95 -12.80 10.96
C GLU A 328 4.71 -13.68 10.76
N GLY A 329 4.91 -14.78 10.04
CA GLY A 329 3.89 -15.75 9.74
C GLY A 329 3.90 -16.87 10.77
N LYS A 330 2.71 -17.31 11.15
CA LYS A 330 2.51 -18.50 11.96
C LYS A 330 2.10 -19.61 10.99
N ILE A 331 2.99 -20.58 10.80
CA ILE A 331 2.69 -21.78 10.03
C ILE A 331 2.74 -23.01 10.94
N MET A 332 1.89 -23.98 10.65
CA MET A 332 1.75 -25.23 11.36
C MET A 332 1.92 -26.37 10.36
N SER A 333 2.61 -27.43 10.77
CA SER A 333 2.72 -28.63 9.95
C SER A 333 1.35 -29.25 9.72
N VAL A 334 1.09 -29.65 8.48
CA VAL A 334 -0.09 -30.43 8.12
C VAL A 334 0.25 -31.90 8.37
N PRO A 335 -0.58 -32.66 9.10
CA PRO A 335 -0.35 -34.08 9.32
C PRO A 335 -0.20 -34.84 7.99
N PRO A 336 0.77 -35.77 7.88
CA PRO A 336 0.94 -36.54 6.66
C PRO A 336 -0.30 -37.38 6.37
N THR A 337 -0.59 -37.55 5.07
CA THR A 337 -1.70 -38.42 4.64
C THR A 337 -1.31 -39.88 4.78
N LEU A 338 -2.27 -40.77 5.02
CA LEU A 338 -2.02 -42.22 5.15
C LEU A 338 -1.25 -42.81 3.95
N SER A 339 -1.41 -42.23 2.76
CA SER A 339 -0.67 -42.59 1.54
C SER A 339 0.83 -42.31 1.62
N GLN A 340 1.27 -41.31 2.41
CA GLN A 340 2.69 -41.00 2.60
C GLN A 340 3.39 -41.99 3.55
N ILE A 341 2.63 -42.61 4.46
CA ILE A 341 3.18 -43.53 5.48
C ILE A 341 3.56 -44.90 4.89
N ALA A 342 2.99 -45.28 3.75
CA ALA A 342 3.15 -46.61 3.16
C ALA A 342 4.37 -46.78 2.23
N ALA A 343 5.11 -45.71 1.90
CA ALA A 343 6.23 -45.76 0.96
C ALA A 343 7.56 -46.08 1.65
N ALA A 344 8.23 -47.16 1.24
CA ALA A 344 9.47 -47.64 1.86
C ALA A 344 10.75 -46.96 1.33
N ASP A 345 11.57 -46.55 2.30
CA ASP A 345 13.04 -46.46 2.43
C ASP A 345 13.98 -45.76 1.42
N ASP A 346 13.51 -45.17 0.32
CA ASP A 346 14.37 -44.21 -0.43
C ASP A 346 13.56 -43.10 -1.15
N ALA A 347 12.31 -42.93 -0.74
CA ALA A 347 11.35 -42.06 -1.41
C ALA A 347 11.63 -40.56 -1.16
N PHE A 348 11.42 -39.78 -2.21
CA PHE A 348 11.28 -38.33 -2.15
C PHE A 348 10.12 -38.00 -1.20
N ASP A 349 10.40 -37.22 -0.15
CA ASP A 349 9.43 -36.92 0.90
C ASP A 349 8.92 -35.48 0.76
N VAL A 350 7.74 -35.22 1.31
CA VAL A 350 7.02 -33.96 1.19
C VAL A 350 6.52 -33.52 2.55
N LEU A 351 6.94 -32.33 2.97
CA LEU A 351 6.47 -31.69 4.19
C LEU A 351 5.57 -30.52 3.83
N ASP A 352 4.32 -30.60 4.27
CA ASP A 352 3.33 -29.55 4.09
C ASP A 352 3.16 -28.75 5.39
N ALA A 353 3.07 -27.44 5.25
CA ALA A 353 2.76 -26.52 6.33
C ALA A 353 1.81 -25.42 5.85
N GLU A 354 0.81 -25.13 6.66
CA GLU A 354 -0.21 -24.12 6.38
C GLU A 354 -0.22 -23.04 7.46
N GLY A 355 -0.65 -21.84 7.10
CA GLY A 355 -0.80 -20.80 8.09
C GLY A 355 -1.16 -19.44 7.53
N GLU A 356 -0.86 -18.42 8.32
CA GLU A 356 -1.19 -17.04 8.00
C GLU A 356 0.01 -16.14 8.28
N VAL A 357 0.19 -15.14 7.42
CA VAL A 357 1.15 -14.07 7.63
C VAL A 357 0.43 -12.74 7.74
N SER A 358 0.81 -11.92 8.72
CA SER A 358 0.20 -10.62 8.96
C SER A 358 1.24 -9.59 9.34
N ILE A 359 0.93 -8.33 9.06
CA ILE A 359 1.75 -7.19 9.47
C ILE A 359 1.28 -6.73 10.84
N ASN A 360 2.20 -6.34 11.71
CA ASN A 360 1.84 -5.58 12.89
C ASN A 360 1.41 -4.17 12.48
N CYS A 361 0.12 -3.97 12.25
CA CYS A 361 -0.46 -2.73 11.74
C CYS A 361 -0.22 -1.52 12.65
N ASN A 362 -0.06 -1.74 13.95
CA ASN A 362 0.25 -0.67 14.91
C ASN A 362 1.64 -0.08 14.69
N ARG A 363 2.60 -0.91 14.25
CA ARG A 363 3.97 -0.47 13.94
C ARG A 363 4.12 -0.01 12.49
N THR A 364 3.31 -0.56 11.60
CA THR A 364 3.50 -0.46 10.15
C THR A 364 2.17 -0.13 9.46
N PRO A 365 1.61 1.08 9.64
CA PRO A 365 0.25 1.40 9.18
C PRO A 365 0.12 1.65 7.67
N MET A 366 1.15 1.35 6.87
CA MET A 366 1.19 1.72 5.45
C MET A 366 1.67 0.58 4.56
N GLY A 367 1.07 0.51 3.37
CA GLY A 367 1.49 -0.38 2.30
C GLY A 367 2.72 0.12 1.54
N GLY A 368 2.89 -0.39 0.32
CA GLY A 368 3.89 0.10 -0.63
C GLY A 368 3.43 1.34 -1.39
N PHE A 369 4.39 2.11 -1.90
CA PHE A 369 4.16 3.27 -2.77
C PHE A 369 5.39 3.56 -3.62
N VAL A 370 5.21 4.38 -4.65
CA VAL A 370 6.29 4.89 -5.52
C VAL A 370 6.19 6.40 -5.56
N ALA A 371 7.31 7.10 -5.33
CA ALA A 371 7.38 8.56 -5.38
C ALA A 371 8.81 9.02 -5.67
N SER A 372 9.01 9.82 -6.72
CA SER A 372 10.28 10.48 -7.08
C SER A 372 11.55 9.64 -6.88
N GLY A 373 11.65 8.50 -7.57
CA GLY A 373 12.81 7.59 -7.48
C GLY A 373 12.88 6.76 -6.19
N VAL A 374 11.88 6.84 -5.31
CA VAL A 374 11.75 5.97 -4.14
C VAL A 374 10.64 4.96 -4.37
N LEU A 375 10.99 3.68 -4.25
CA LEU A 375 10.08 2.55 -4.26
C LEU A 375 10.05 1.91 -2.87
N VAL A 376 8.89 1.99 -2.22
CA VAL A 376 8.60 1.21 -1.00
C VAL A 376 7.69 0.06 -1.40
N ARG A 377 8.14 -1.17 -1.18
CA ARG A 377 7.35 -2.38 -1.47
C ARG A 377 7.36 -3.35 -0.30
N VAL A 378 6.25 -4.07 -0.16
CA VAL A 378 6.17 -5.21 0.77
C VAL A 378 6.39 -6.49 -0.03
N ARG A 379 7.23 -7.38 0.51
CA ARG A 379 7.59 -8.66 -0.07
C ARG A 379 7.40 -9.74 0.96
N LEU A 380 6.84 -10.85 0.54
CA LEU A 380 6.86 -12.07 1.33
C LEU A 380 8.23 -12.73 1.17
N LEU A 381 9.09 -12.67 2.18
CA LEU A 381 10.46 -13.11 2.02
C LEU A 381 11.01 -13.88 3.22
N SER A 382 11.60 -15.02 2.86
CA SER A 382 12.51 -15.90 3.60
C SER A 382 11.83 -16.81 4.60
N LEU A 383 11.80 -18.11 4.27
CA LEU A 383 11.92 -19.10 5.33
C LEU A 383 13.29 -18.90 5.98
N ARG A 384 13.35 -18.82 7.30
CA ARG A 384 14.61 -18.98 8.02
C ARG A 384 14.51 -20.20 8.92
N PRO A 385 15.52 -21.09 8.91
CA PRO A 385 15.70 -22.03 9.99
C PRO A 385 15.95 -21.24 11.27
N SER A 386 15.45 -21.74 12.38
CA SER A 386 15.12 -20.89 13.52
C SER A 386 16.27 -20.54 14.47
N SER A 387 17.44 -21.18 14.35
CA SER A 387 18.62 -20.84 15.15
C SER A 387 19.79 -20.43 14.25
N SER A 388 20.05 -19.12 14.17
CA SER A 388 21.04 -18.53 13.26
C SER A 388 22.45 -18.35 13.85
N SER A 389 22.82 -19.08 14.91
CA SER A 389 24.19 -19.04 15.45
C SER A 389 25.16 -19.93 14.69
N ASP A 390 24.68 -21.00 14.04
CA ASP A 390 25.50 -21.91 13.25
C ASP A 390 25.33 -21.70 11.73
N PRO A 391 26.40 -21.92 10.94
CA PRO A 391 26.34 -21.86 9.48
C PRO A 391 25.50 -23.03 8.96
N ASN A 392 24.18 -22.82 8.89
CA ASN A 392 23.30 -23.75 8.20
C ASN A 392 23.74 -23.85 6.73
N PRO A 393 24.00 -25.06 6.19
CA PRO A 393 24.47 -25.23 4.82
C PRO A 393 23.42 -24.82 3.77
N TYR A 394 22.17 -24.61 4.17
CA TYR A 394 21.10 -24.15 3.29
C TYR A 394 20.95 -22.62 3.38
N ARG A 395 21.15 -21.94 2.25
CA ARG A 395 20.85 -20.51 2.11
C ARG A 395 19.75 -20.33 1.09
N ILE A 396 18.61 -19.82 1.53
CA ILE A 396 17.54 -19.39 0.63
C ILE A 396 18.00 -18.09 -0.03
N SER A 397 18.35 -18.15 -1.31
CA SER A 397 18.66 -16.94 -2.05
C SER A 397 17.37 -16.15 -2.29
N SER A 398 17.23 -15.02 -1.61
CA SER A 398 16.08 -14.10 -1.74
C SER A 398 15.84 -13.60 -3.17
N GLY A 399 16.82 -13.73 -4.07
CA GLY A 399 16.71 -13.32 -5.47
C GLY A 399 15.93 -14.29 -6.38
N SER A 400 15.84 -15.58 -6.04
CA SER A 400 15.38 -16.60 -7.01
C SER A 400 13.85 -16.63 -7.21
N MET A 401 13.05 -16.42 -6.16
CA MET A 401 11.58 -16.42 -6.29
C MET A 401 11.05 -15.25 -7.15
N TYR A 402 11.87 -14.22 -7.41
CA TYR A 402 11.39 -12.95 -7.96
C TYR A 402 11.84 -12.66 -9.40
N ALA A 403 12.83 -13.38 -9.93
CA ALA A 403 13.32 -13.15 -11.30
C ALA A 403 12.23 -13.39 -12.34
N HIS A 404 11.41 -14.43 -12.17
CA HIS A 404 10.27 -14.72 -13.06
C HIS A 404 9.17 -13.66 -13.01
N ARG A 405 8.93 -13.04 -11.83
CA ARG A 405 7.92 -11.99 -11.68
C ARG A 405 8.39 -10.65 -12.20
N GLN A 406 9.66 -10.27 -11.99
CA GLN A 406 10.21 -9.04 -12.57
C GLN A 406 10.17 -9.05 -14.10
N ALA A 407 10.43 -10.20 -14.74
CA ALA A 407 10.28 -10.32 -16.20
C ALA A 407 8.82 -10.10 -16.66
N ARG A 408 7.83 -10.64 -15.92
CA ARG A 408 6.40 -10.42 -16.18
C ARG A 408 5.97 -8.98 -15.92
N ASP A 409 6.38 -8.38 -14.80
CA ASP A 409 6.02 -7.01 -14.42
C ASP A 409 6.65 -5.98 -15.38
N SER A 410 7.89 -6.19 -15.82
CA SER A 410 8.52 -5.35 -16.86
C SER A 410 7.75 -5.42 -18.17
N ARG A 411 7.28 -6.60 -18.57
CA ARG A 411 6.43 -6.79 -19.75
C ARG A 411 5.05 -6.15 -19.57
N GLN A 412 4.44 -6.25 -18.38
CA GLN A 412 3.17 -5.61 -18.06
C GLN A 412 3.28 -4.08 -18.07
N ARG A 413 4.39 -3.52 -17.55
CA ARG A 413 4.67 -2.06 -17.61
C ARG A 413 4.89 -1.58 -19.03
N GLN A 414 5.61 -2.35 -19.86
CA GLN A 414 5.75 -2.07 -21.28
C GLN A 414 4.38 -2.07 -21.98
N LEU A 415 3.53 -3.06 -21.70
CA LEU A 415 2.18 -3.11 -22.25
C LEU A 415 1.32 -1.94 -21.76
N THR A 416 1.35 -1.61 -20.47
CA THR A 416 0.56 -0.49 -19.92
C THR A 416 1.02 0.85 -20.49
N SER A 417 2.33 1.02 -20.69
CA SER A 417 2.91 2.20 -21.35
C SER A 417 2.54 2.26 -22.83
N GLN A 418 2.55 1.12 -23.55
CA GLN A 418 2.09 1.05 -24.93
C GLN A 418 0.59 1.36 -25.06
N TYR A 419 -0.26 0.87 -24.15
CA TYR A 419 -1.68 1.19 -24.12
C TYR A 419 -1.93 2.68 -23.82
N ALA A 420 -1.17 3.28 -22.90
CA ALA A 420 -1.25 4.71 -22.63
C ALA A 420 -0.82 5.55 -23.85
N LEU A 421 0.26 5.17 -24.54
CA LEU A 421 0.69 5.82 -25.78
C LEU A 421 -0.34 5.67 -26.90
N LEU A 422 -0.98 4.49 -27.01
CA LEU A 422 -2.04 4.24 -27.99
C LEU A 422 -3.28 5.10 -27.71
N GLN A 423 -3.69 5.21 -26.44
CA GLN A 423 -4.80 6.08 -26.04
C GLN A 423 -4.50 7.55 -26.30
N THR A 424 -3.28 8.03 -26.02
CA THR A 424 -2.87 9.39 -26.35
C THR A 424 -2.89 9.61 -27.86
N ALA A 425 -2.36 8.69 -28.67
CA ALA A 425 -2.37 8.82 -30.13
C ALA A 425 -3.80 8.86 -30.73
N ILE A 426 -4.71 8.03 -30.21
CA ILE A 426 -6.13 8.04 -30.60
C ILE A 426 -6.77 9.38 -30.22
N TRP A 427 -6.50 9.89 -29.02
CA TRP A 427 -7.02 11.19 -28.59
C TRP A 427 -6.52 12.34 -29.48
N THR A 428 -5.21 12.39 -29.77
CA THR A 428 -4.63 13.43 -30.64
C THR A 428 -5.22 13.36 -32.05
N HIS A 429 -5.42 12.18 -32.61
CA HIS A 429 -6.02 12.01 -33.93
C HIS A 429 -7.48 12.48 -33.97
N LEU A 430 -8.28 12.13 -32.96
CA LEU A 430 -9.68 12.54 -32.86
C LEU A 430 -9.84 14.05 -32.62
N THR A 431 -8.92 14.68 -31.89
CA THR A 431 -8.97 16.13 -31.66
C THR A 431 -8.37 16.95 -32.81
N GLY A 432 -7.49 16.36 -33.63
CA GLY A 432 -6.87 17.01 -34.78
C GLY A 432 -7.82 17.23 -35.96
N GLU A 433 -8.88 16.44 -36.08
CA GLU A 433 -9.88 16.58 -37.15
C GLU A 433 -10.99 17.59 -36.86
N ILE A 434 -11.06 18.13 -35.63
CA ILE A 434 -12.10 19.10 -35.23
C ILE A 434 -11.65 20.56 -35.50
N GLY A 435 -10.40 20.76 -35.89
CA GLY A 435 -9.78 22.08 -36.08
C GLY A 435 -9.85 22.67 -37.49
N HIS A 436 -10.95 22.51 -38.24
CA HIS A 436 -11.15 23.32 -39.46
C HIS A 436 -12.64 23.42 -39.85
N TRP A 437 -13.43 24.07 -39.01
CA TRP A 437 -14.73 24.62 -39.40
C TRP A 437 -14.65 26.15 -39.35
N ASP A 438 -14.23 26.77 -40.45
CA ASP A 438 -14.36 28.21 -40.68
C ASP A 438 -15.84 28.54 -40.91
N GLY A 439 -16.55 28.79 -39.80
CA GLY A 439 -17.90 29.31 -39.83
C GLY A 439 -17.90 30.81 -40.12
N LYS A 440 -18.15 31.19 -41.38
CA LYS A 440 -18.83 32.46 -41.68
C LYS A 440 -20.32 32.28 -41.37
N PHE A 441 -20.80 33.00 -40.36
CA PHE A 441 -22.18 33.44 -40.24
C PHE A 441 -22.19 34.97 -40.22
#